data_AF-A0A8S0HEI3-F1
#
_entry.id   AF-A0A8S0HEI3-F1
#
_cell.length_a   1.000
_cell.length_b   1.000
_cell.length_c   1.000
_cell.angle_alpha   90.00
_cell.angle_beta   90.00
_cell.angle_gamma   90.00
#
_symmetry.space_group_name_H-M   'P 1'
#
loop_
_entity.id
_entity.type
_entity.pdbx_description
1 polymer ?
#
loop_
_entity_poly.entity_id
_entity_poly.type
_entity_poly.pdbx_seq_one_letter_code
_entity_poly.pdbx_strand_id
1 'polypeptide(L)'
;MNFANEAGEIRALAEMVKGGFVFKGLKPVNWCFDCGSALAEAEVEYQDKKSATIDVAFPVADEAKLAGAFGLAKLAKPAAIVIWTTTPWTIPANQALNVHPSSTTPWSTPANACWCWPKSWWNPAWPATTWKAR
;
A
#
# COMPACT_ATOMS: atom_id res chain seq x y z
N MET A 1 38.67 -9.77 -21.46
CA MET A 1 38.29 -10.66 -20.35
C MET A 1 39.51 -10.89 -19.50
N ASN A 2 39.39 -10.76 -18.18
CA ASN A 2 40.49 -11.02 -17.24
C ASN A 2 40.06 -12.17 -16.32
N PHE A 3 40.56 -13.36 -16.65
CA PHE A 3 40.17 -14.60 -15.97
C PHE A 3 40.52 -14.61 -14.48
N ALA A 4 41.53 -13.85 -14.04
CA ALA A 4 41.86 -13.75 -12.63
C ALA A 4 40.77 -13.03 -11.82
N ASN A 5 40.17 -11.98 -12.40
CA ASN A 5 39.10 -11.21 -11.76
C ASN A 5 37.81 -12.02 -11.65
N GLU A 6 37.36 -12.61 -12.76
CA GLU A 6 36.15 -13.44 -12.81
C GLU A 6 36.24 -14.63 -11.82
N ALA A 7 37.43 -15.26 -11.74
CA ALA A 7 37.67 -16.31 -10.75
C ALA A 7 37.68 -15.78 -9.30
N GLY A 8 38.11 -14.53 -9.09
CA GLY A 8 38.05 -13.85 -7.80
C GLY A 8 36.61 -13.61 -7.34
N GLU A 9 35.77 -13.09 -8.23
CA GLU A 9 34.34 -12.83 -7.98
C GLU A 9 33.59 -14.11 -7.60
N ILE A 10 33.82 -15.21 -8.33
CA ILE A 10 33.18 -16.51 -8.03
C ILE A 10 33.61 -17.03 -6.66
N ARG A 11 34.89 -16.89 -6.28
CA ARG A 11 35.38 -17.34 -4.96
C ARG A 11 34.77 -16.52 -3.83
N ALA A 12 34.67 -15.21 -4.00
CA ALA A 12 34.03 -14.33 -3.02
C ALA A 12 32.54 -14.69 -2.84
N LEU A 13 31.82 -14.92 -3.94
CA LEU A 13 30.43 -15.37 -3.87
C LEU A 13 30.30 -16.73 -3.16
N ALA A 14 31.20 -17.67 -3.43
CA ALA A 14 31.19 -18.99 -2.79
C ALA A 14 31.37 -18.91 -1.27
N GLU A 15 32.22 -18.02 -0.78
CA GLU A 15 32.38 -17.74 0.66
C GLU A 15 31.08 -17.21 1.27
N MET A 16 30.41 -16.27 0.60
CA MET A 16 29.13 -15.71 1.07
C MET A 16 28.01 -16.75 1.12
N VAL A 17 27.95 -17.63 0.13
CA VAL A 17 26.99 -18.75 0.09
C VAL A 17 27.27 -19.74 1.22
N LYS A 18 28.54 -20.14 1.43
CA LYS A 18 28.93 -21.01 2.54
C LYS A 18 28.60 -20.40 3.91
N GLY A 19 28.71 -19.09 4.04
CA GLY A 19 28.35 -18.33 5.24
C GLY A 19 26.83 -18.19 5.48
N GLY A 20 25.98 -18.62 4.53
CA GLY A 20 24.52 -18.54 4.66
C GLY A 20 23.92 -17.15 4.42
N PHE A 21 24.69 -16.20 3.88
CA PHE A 21 24.22 -14.84 3.57
C PHE A 21 23.41 -14.77 2.27
N VAL A 22 23.52 -15.78 1.41
CA VAL A 22 22.82 -15.88 0.13
C VAL A 22 21.79 -16.99 0.20
N PHE A 23 20.53 -16.65 -0.01
CA PHE A 23 19.41 -17.59 -0.03
C PHE A 23 18.40 -17.22 -1.11
N LYS A 24 17.56 -18.19 -1.49
CA LYS A 24 16.50 -17.99 -2.46
C LYS A 24 15.19 -17.66 -1.74
N GLY A 25 14.54 -16.59 -2.18
CA GLY A 25 13.24 -16.16 -1.65
C GLY A 25 12.49 -15.29 -2.65
N LEU A 26 11.31 -14.83 -2.24
CA LEU A 26 10.50 -13.88 -3.00
C LEU A 26 10.51 -12.54 -2.27
N LYS A 27 10.94 -11.50 -2.97
CA LYS A 27 10.95 -10.12 -2.46
C LYS A 27 10.47 -9.20 -3.59
N PRO A 28 9.57 -8.25 -3.33
CA PRO A 28 9.26 -7.20 -4.28
C PRO A 28 10.54 -6.39 -4.60
N VAL A 29 10.84 -6.22 -5.89
CA VAL A 29 12.00 -5.48 -6.38
C VAL A 29 11.56 -4.50 -7.46
N ASN A 30 12.33 -3.44 -7.67
CA ASN A 30 12.15 -2.57 -8.83
C ASN A 30 12.41 -3.39 -10.09
N TRP A 31 11.44 -3.42 -11.00
CA TRP A 31 11.49 -4.24 -12.21
C TRP A 31 11.30 -3.36 -13.43
N CYS A 32 12.23 -3.44 -14.39
CA CYS A 32 12.11 -2.74 -15.66
C CYS A 32 11.49 -3.68 -16.70
N PHE A 33 10.36 -3.26 -17.29
CA PHE A 33 9.69 -4.03 -18.35
C PHE A 33 10.48 -4.05 -19.66
N ASP A 34 11.25 -3.01 -19.95
CA ASP A 34 12.05 -2.91 -21.17
C ASP A 34 13.34 -3.75 -21.08
N CYS A 35 13.97 -3.79 -19.90
CA CYS A 35 15.19 -4.57 -19.67
C CYS A 35 14.91 -6.04 -19.35
N GLY A 36 13.73 -6.34 -18.77
CA GLY A 36 13.40 -7.70 -18.30
C GLY A 36 14.25 -8.14 -17.10
N SER A 37 14.71 -7.18 -16.28
CA SER A 37 15.56 -7.44 -15.11
C SER A 37 15.13 -6.61 -13.91
N ALA A 38 15.54 -7.10 -12.73
CA ALA A 38 15.49 -6.30 -11.52
C ALA A 38 16.54 -5.18 -11.60
N LEU A 39 16.19 -4.01 -11.07
CA LEU A 39 17.07 -2.85 -10.97
C LEU A 39 17.59 -2.71 -9.55
N ALA A 40 18.88 -2.41 -9.42
CA ALA A 40 19.46 -1.97 -8.15
C ALA A 40 19.02 -0.53 -7.84
N GLU A 41 19.00 -0.13 -6.56
CA GLU A 41 18.65 1.25 -6.18
C GLU A 41 19.53 2.30 -6.88
N ALA A 42 20.80 1.98 -7.12
CA ALA A 42 21.75 2.83 -7.84
C ALA A 42 21.41 3.03 -9.33
N GLU A 43 20.54 2.19 -9.92
CA GLU A 43 20.10 2.29 -11.31
C GLU A 43 18.75 3.01 -11.45
N VAL A 44 18.11 3.38 -10.32
CA VAL A 44 16.79 4.01 -10.32
C VAL A 44 16.93 5.53 -10.40
N GLU A 45 16.36 6.09 -11.45
CA GLU A 45 16.23 7.54 -11.62
C GLU A 45 14.78 7.98 -11.40
N TYR A 46 14.61 9.15 -10.76
CA TYR A 46 13.29 9.72 -10.52
C TYR A 46 12.91 10.70 -11.62
N GLN A 47 11.68 10.56 -12.11
CA GLN A 47 11.09 11.47 -13.09
C GLN A 47 9.63 11.74 -12.74
N ASP A 48 9.15 12.94 -13.08
CA ASP A 48 7.76 13.30 -12.88
C ASP A 48 6.84 12.51 -13.82
N LYS A 49 5.87 11.84 -13.23
CA LYS A 49 4.84 11.09 -13.95
C LYS A 49 3.46 11.48 -13.45
N LYS A 50 2.56 11.79 -14.38
CA LYS A 50 1.13 11.91 -14.07
C LYS A 50 0.57 10.51 -13.78
N SER A 51 0.08 10.32 -12.57
CA SER A 51 -0.53 9.06 -12.12
C SER A 51 -2.02 9.26 -11.90
N ALA A 52 -2.79 8.18 -12.11
CA ALA A 52 -4.21 8.19 -11.80
C ALA A 52 -4.40 7.99 -10.30
N THR A 53 -5.27 8.78 -9.71
CA THR A 53 -5.59 8.73 -8.28
C THR A 53 -7.04 8.31 -8.11
N ILE A 54 -7.30 7.30 -7.28
CA ILE A 54 -8.66 6.80 -7.03
C ILE A 54 -8.91 6.60 -5.54
N ASP A 55 -10.16 6.80 -5.15
CA ASP A 55 -10.70 6.41 -3.86
C ASP A 55 -11.55 5.15 -4.03
N VAL A 56 -11.31 4.14 -3.21
CA VAL A 56 -12.01 2.84 -3.28
C VAL A 56 -12.66 2.54 -1.93
N ALA A 57 -13.96 2.26 -1.95
CA ALA A 57 -14.74 1.87 -0.78
C ALA A 57 -14.88 0.34 -0.70
N PHE A 58 -14.35 -0.27 0.36
CA PHE A 58 -14.52 -1.68 0.68
C PHE A 58 -15.67 -1.86 1.66
N PRO A 59 -16.82 -2.42 1.25
CA PRO A 59 -17.94 -2.65 2.16
C PRO A 59 -17.54 -3.65 3.25
N VAL A 60 -18.01 -3.41 4.47
CA VAL A 60 -17.75 -4.30 5.60
C VAL A 60 -18.58 -5.57 5.44
N ALA A 61 -17.93 -6.73 5.44
CA ALA A 61 -18.60 -8.02 5.32
C ALA A 61 -19.40 -8.41 6.58
N ASP A 62 -18.92 -8.00 7.76
CA ASP A 62 -19.54 -8.33 9.06
C ASP A 62 -19.78 -7.06 9.88
N GLU A 63 -20.96 -6.47 9.69
CA GLU A 63 -21.38 -5.25 10.38
C GLU A 63 -21.53 -5.44 11.90
N ALA A 64 -21.88 -6.64 12.36
CA ALA A 64 -22.10 -6.93 13.77
C ALA A 64 -20.77 -6.95 14.54
N LYS A 65 -19.72 -7.57 13.98
CA LYS A 65 -18.37 -7.52 14.56
C LYS A 65 -17.82 -6.10 14.60
N LEU A 66 -18.08 -5.31 13.57
CA LEU A 66 -17.68 -3.91 13.55
C LEU A 66 -18.40 -3.12 14.63
N ALA A 67 -19.74 -3.26 14.74
CA ALA A 67 -20.51 -2.61 15.79
C ALA A 67 -19.98 -2.99 17.19
N GLY A 68 -19.72 -4.27 17.42
CA GLY A 68 -19.15 -4.78 18.67
C GLY A 68 -17.77 -4.21 18.98
N ALA A 69 -16.89 -4.08 17.99
CA ALA A 69 -15.55 -3.48 18.16
C ALA A 69 -15.61 -2.01 18.63
N PHE A 70 -16.70 -1.30 18.33
CA PHE A 70 -16.95 0.07 18.76
C PHE A 70 -17.94 0.19 19.93
N GLY A 71 -18.37 -0.92 20.54
CA GLY A 71 -19.34 -0.92 21.64
C GLY A 71 -20.76 -0.49 21.24
N LEU A 72 -21.11 -0.60 19.96
CA LEU A 72 -22.42 -0.25 19.41
C LEU A 72 -23.30 -1.50 19.30
N ALA A 73 -24.60 -1.37 19.57
CA ALA A 73 -25.56 -2.46 19.41
C ALA A 73 -25.83 -2.79 17.93
N LYS A 74 -25.78 -1.77 17.05
CA LYS A 74 -25.94 -1.90 15.60
C LYS A 74 -25.32 -0.70 14.90
N LEU A 75 -24.84 -0.89 13.67
CA LEU A 75 -24.50 0.22 12.79
C LEU A 75 -25.78 0.91 12.29
N ALA A 76 -25.78 2.25 12.27
CA ALA A 76 -26.93 3.02 11.79
C ALA A 76 -27.11 2.96 10.26
N LYS A 77 -26.03 2.68 9.53
CA LYS A 77 -25.96 2.59 8.07
C LYS A 77 -24.91 1.55 7.66
N PRO A 78 -24.97 1.02 6.42
CA PRO A 78 -23.88 0.24 5.87
C PRO A 78 -22.55 0.99 5.98
N ALA A 79 -21.52 0.26 6.38
CA ALA A 79 -20.18 0.81 6.58
C ALA A 79 -19.23 0.29 5.52
N ALA A 80 -18.28 1.16 5.13
CA ALA A 80 -17.19 0.80 4.25
C ALA A 80 -15.88 1.42 4.74
N ILE A 81 -14.77 0.72 4.51
CA ILE A 81 -13.43 1.26 4.70
C ILE A 81 -12.99 1.88 3.37
N VAL A 82 -12.58 3.14 3.40
CA VAL A 82 -12.10 3.85 2.21
C VAL A 82 -10.59 3.85 2.20
N ILE A 83 -10.03 3.51 1.06
CA ILE A 83 -8.62 3.71 0.77
C ILE A 83 -8.43 4.68 -0.38
N TRP A 84 -7.27 5.32 -0.37
CA TRP A 84 -6.77 6.14 -1.44
C TRP A 84 -5.55 5.47 -2.06
N THR A 85 -5.46 5.42 -3.40
CA THR A 85 -4.27 4.90 -4.09
C THR A 85 -4.01 5.64 -5.40
N THR A 86 -2.73 5.77 -5.73
CA THR A 86 -2.23 6.26 -7.02
C THR A 86 -1.87 5.14 -7.99
N THR A 87 -2.07 3.88 -7.58
CA THR A 87 -1.73 2.68 -8.37
C THR A 87 -2.93 1.73 -8.46
N PRO A 88 -3.96 2.05 -9.27
CA PRO A 88 -5.18 1.24 -9.39
C PRO A 88 -4.93 -0.24 -9.73
N TRP A 89 -3.88 -0.52 -10.49
CA TRP A 89 -3.52 -1.88 -10.91
C TRP A 89 -3.12 -2.79 -9.74
N THR A 90 -2.86 -2.25 -8.55
CA THR A 90 -2.56 -3.06 -7.34
C THR A 90 -3.82 -3.58 -6.63
N ILE A 91 -4.99 -2.99 -6.91
CA ILE A 91 -6.25 -3.32 -6.23
C ILE A 91 -6.66 -4.80 -6.38
N PRO A 92 -6.55 -5.45 -7.56
CA PRO A 92 -6.94 -6.85 -7.71
C PRO A 92 -6.15 -7.83 -6.83
N ALA A 93 -4.92 -7.46 -6.44
CA ALA A 93 -4.06 -8.28 -5.59
C ALA A 93 -4.14 -7.91 -4.11
N ASN A 94 -5.10 -7.05 -3.71
CA ASN A 94 -5.26 -6.64 -2.32
C ASN A 94 -5.60 -7.86 -1.42
N GLN A 95 -4.91 -7.98 -0.29
CA GLN A 95 -5.12 -9.05 0.69
C GLN A 95 -5.59 -8.54 2.06
N ALA A 96 -5.26 -7.30 2.41
CA ALA A 96 -5.54 -6.74 3.73
C ALA A 96 -5.59 -5.22 3.71
N LEU A 97 -6.38 -4.66 4.63
CA LEU A 97 -6.41 -3.22 4.89
C LEU A 97 -5.73 -2.96 6.22
N ASN A 98 -4.77 -2.03 6.22
CA ASN A 98 -4.01 -1.69 7.40
C ASN A 98 -4.47 -0.35 7.99
N VAL A 99 -4.63 -0.32 9.30
CA VAL A 99 -4.92 0.89 10.06
C VAL A 99 -3.87 1.02 11.15
N HIS A 100 -3.39 2.23 11.39
CA HIS A 100 -2.43 2.50 12.45
C HIS A 100 -3.08 2.28 13.83
N PRO A 101 -2.42 1.58 14.78
CA PRO A 101 -3.05 1.13 16.02
C PRO A 101 -3.51 2.27 16.94
N SER A 102 -2.85 3.43 16.90
CA SER A 102 -3.25 4.61 17.69
C SER A 102 -4.09 5.64 16.92
N SER A 103 -4.43 5.35 15.66
CA SER A 103 -5.22 6.29 14.86
C SER A 103 -6.68 6.31 15.32
N THR A 104 -7.06 7.36 16.03
CA THR A 104 -8.46 7.67 16.31
C THR A 104 -9.12 8.23 15.04
N THR A 105 -9.70 7.35 14.22
CA THR A 105 -10.51 7.76 13.06
C THR A 105 -11.93 8.07 13.51
N PRO A 106 -12.38 9.34 13.57
CA PRO A 106 -13.80 9.63 13.74
C PRO A 106 -14.57 9.20 12.50
N TRP A 107 -15.75 8.65 12.75
CA TRP A 107 -16.69 8.40 11.68
C TRP A 107 -17.26 9.72 11.18
N SER A 108 -17.23 9.96 9.87
CA SER A 108 -18.03 11.02 9.27
C SER A 108 -19.20 10.39 8.50
N THR A 109 -20.41 10.88 8.76
CA THR A 109 -21.65 10.42 8.10
C THR A 109 -22.12 11.44 7.06
N PRO A 110 -21.84 11.23 5.77
CA PRO A 110 -22.66 11.75 4.70
C PRO A 110 -24.00 11.02 4.63
N ALA A 111 -24.94 11.59 3.87
CA ALA A 111 -26.33 11.16 3.80
C ALA A 111 -26.52 9.65 3.50
N ASN A 112 -25.58 8.97 2.84
CA ASN A 112 -25.78 7.63 2.30
C ASN A 112 -24.76 6.55 2.75
N ALA A 113 -23.74 6.87 3.56
CA ALA A 113 -22.76 5.89 4.07
C ALA A 113 -22.02 6.43 5.30
N CYS A 114 -21.48 5.54 6.13
CA CYS A 114 -20.60 5.89 7.25
C CYS A 114 -19.14 5.61 6.85
N TRP A 115 -18.24 6.59 6.96
CA TRP A 115 -16.85 6.47 6.53
C TRP A 115 -15.86 6.57 7.70
N CYS A 116 -14.85 5.70 7.71
CA CYS A 116 -13.72 5.76 8.64
C CYS A 116 -12.56 6.57 8.01
N TRP A 117 -12.31 7.79 8.49
CA TRP A 117 -11.14 8.60 8.13
C TRP A 117 -10.42 9.12 9.37
N PRO A 118 -9.07 9.25 9.38
CA PRO A 118 -8.34 9.88 10.48
C PRO A 118 -8.73 11.35 10.66
N LYS A 119 -8.89 11.79 11.91
CA LYS A 119 -9.32 13.17 12.24
C LYS A 119 -8.35 14.23 11.75
N SER A 120 -7.06 13.89 11.67
CA SER A 120 -5.99 14.76 11.18
C SER A 120 -6.03 14.99 9.67
N TRP A 121 -6.78 14.19 8.93
CA TRP A 121 -6.99 14.32 7.49
C TRP A 121 -8.26 15.14 7.19
N TRP A 122 -8.93 15.61 8.24
CA TRP A 122 -10.19 16.35 8.17
C TRP A 122 -9.89 17.86 8.14
N ASN A 123 -10.12 18.52 7.00
CA ASN A 123 -10.05 19.97 6.88
C ASN A 123 -11.47 20.57 6.84
N PRO A 124 -11.94 21.29 7.88
CA PRO A 124 -13.29 21.84 7.94
C PRO A 124 -13.54 22.99 6.95
N ALA A 125 -12.52 23.49 6.25
CA ALA A 125 -12.64 24.53 5.24
C ALA A 125 -13.11 24.01 3.85
N TRP A 126 -13.33 22.70 3.70
CA TRP A 126 -13.67 22.10 2.41
C TRP A 126 -15.20 21.93 2.30
N PRO A 127 -15.88 22.63 1.37
CA PRO A 127 -17.31 22.43 1.18
C PRO A 127 -17.64 20.98 0.77
N ALA A 128 -18.83 20.51 1.16
CA ALA A 128 -19.30 19.15 0.93
C ALA A 128 -19.37 18.73 -0.56
N THR A 129 -19.17 19.68 -1.48
CA THR A 129 -19.22 19.51 -2.94
C THR A 129 -17.85 19.56 -3.62
N THR A 130 -16.77 19.92 -2.90
CA THR A 130 -15.40 20.01 -3.45
C THR A 130 -14.55 18.76 -3.19
N TRP A 131 -15.15 17.63 -2.85
CA TRP A 131 -14.47 16.33 -2.78
C TRP A 131 -14.15 15.74 -4.17
N LYS A 132 -13.64 16.57 -5.07
CA LYS A 132 -12.87 16.11 -6.24
C LYS A 132 -11.40 16.22 -5.86
N ALA A 133 -10.77 15.07 -5.75
CA ALA A 133 -9.34 14.86 -5.62
C ALA A 133 -8.52 15.88 -6.42
N ARG A 134 -7.45 16.40 -5.79
CA ARG A 134 -6.20 16.55 -6.53
C ARG A 134 -5.53 15.18 -6.57
#